data_AF-A0A8J3TRU8-F1
#
_entry.id   AF-A0A8J3TRU8-F1
#
_cell.length_a   1.000
_cell.length_b   1.000
_cell.length_c   1.000
_cell.angle_alpha   90.00
_cell.angle_beta   90.00
_cell.angle_gamma   90.00
#
_symmetry.space_group_name_H-M   'P 1'
#
loop_
_entity.id
_entity.type
_entity.pdbx_description
1 polymer ?
#
loop_
_entity_poly.entity_id
_entity_poly.type
_entity_poly.pdbx_seq_one_letter_code
_entity_poly.pdbx_strand_id
1 'polypeptide(L)'
;MRELKRELEMKRRFASDASHELRTAVAGLRTELEEARLHPDDTDLGHLLARALSDIDRLDTIITDLRILAEMEAGPPMKPERVDLAEVVRAEIARRTDRVDVQLRLNAGVTVQAVPIRISRLLTNLLDNAQRHARHLVAVRVSRDDDHAVLTVTDDGEGIAEGDRERIFQRFTRLTAARRLDHTGTGLGLAIARDIAHAHIGSLRAEESETGGASFVLRLPLAGPAAPDARGPGRHLHRAMDS
;
A
#
# COMPACT_ATOMS: atom_id res chain seq x y z
N MET A 1 2.92 -24.75 -20.63
CA MET A 1 2.08 -24.13 -21.70
C MET A 1 0.82 -23.43 -21.18
N ARG A 2 -0.01 -24.02 -20.30
CA ARG A 2 -1.21 -23.34 -19.76
C ARG A 2 -0.89 -22.20 -18.77
N GLU A 3 0.16 -22.35 -17.99
CA GLU A 3 0.60 -21.36 -16.99
C GLU A 3 1.20 -20.11 -17.64
N LEU A 4 2.11 -20.29 -18.60
CA LEU A 4 2.66 -19.19 -19.41
C LEU A 4 1.58 -18.40 -20.19
N LYS A 5 0.55 -19.09 -20.70
CA LYS A 5 -0.59 -18.44 -21.36
C LYS A 5 -1.41 -17.59 -20.39
N ARG A 6 -1.67 -18.09 -19.17
CA ARG A 6 -2.40 -17.34 -18.13
C ARG A 6 -1.61 -16.11 -17.69
N GLU A 7 -0.31 -16.25 -17.49
CA GLU A 7 0.56 -15.13 -17.11
C GLU A 7 0.58 -14.04 -18.20
N LEU A 8 0.71 -14.43 -19.46
CA LEU A 8 0.69 -13.51 -20.60
C LEU A 8 -0.69 -12.84 -20.77
N GLU A 9 -1.78 -13.57 -20.56
CA GLU A 9 -3.14 -13.01 -20.59
C GLU A 9 -3.38 -12.01 -19.47
N MET A 10 -2.90 -12.28 -18.26
CA MET A 10 -2.96 -11.32 -17.14
C MET A 10 -2.18 -10.05 -17.44
N LYS A 11 -0.95 -10.17 -17.99
CA LYS A 11 -0.13 -9.03 -18.42
C LYS A 11 -0.82 -8.17 -19.47
N ARG A 12 -1.46 -8.80 -20.47
CA ARG A 12 -2.22 -8.09 -21.51
C ARG A 12 -3.45 -7.38 -20.97
N ARG A 13 -4.22 -8.04 -20.10
CA ARG A 13 -5.39 -7.43 -19.46
C ARG A 13 -4.97 -6.23 -18.63
N PHE A 14 -3.93 -6.39 -17.81
CA PHE A 14 -3.36 -5.30 -17.02
C PHE A 14 -2.95 -4.09 -17.86
N ALA A 15 -2.19 -4.29 -18.95
CA ALA A 15 -1.79 -3.20 -19.82
C ALA A 15 -2.99 -2.50 -20.49
N SER A 16 -4.02 -3.27 -20.84
CA SER A 16 -5.26 -2.74 -21.41
C SER A 16 -6.02 -1.89 -20.38
N ASP A 17 -6.18 -2.40 -19.16
CA ASP A 17 -6.91 -1.72 -18.09
C ASP A 17 -6.19 -0.42 -17.66
N ALA A 18 -4.85 -0.48 -17.55
CA ALA A 18 -4.00 0.68 -17.31
C ALA A 18 -4.17 1.76 -18.39
N SER A 19 -4.11 1.36 -19.66
CA SER A 19 -4.28 2.27 -20.79
C SER A 19 -5.68 2.90 -20.80
N HIS A 20 -6.70 2.13 -20.41
CA HIS A 20 -8.08 2.62 -20.32
C HIS A 20 -8.21 3.68 -19.21
N GLU A 21 -7.75 3.39 -17.99
CA GLU A 21 -7.81 4.34 -16.87
C GLU A 21 -7.07 5.64 -17.15
N LEU A 22 -5.86 5.55 -17.75
CA LEU A 22 -5.11 6.73 -18.17
C LEU A 22 -5.88 7.56 -19.21
N ARG A 23 -6.48 6.89 -20.21
CA ARG A 23 -7.28 7.58 -21.24
C ARG A 23 -8.51 8.26 -20.64
N THR A 24 -9.20 7.61 -19.70
CA THR A 24 -10.37 8.20 -19.03
C THR A 24 -10.00 9.42 -18.21
N ALA A 25 -8.92 9.37 -17.43
CA ALA A 25 -8.45 10.52 -16.64
C ALA A 25 -8.03 11.70 -17.54
N VAL A 26 -7.25 11.44 -18.60
CA VAL A 26 -6.86 12.48 -19.56
C VAL A 26 -8.06 13.07 -20.31
N ALA A 27 -9.03 12.24 -20.69
CA ALA A 27 -10.24 12.70 -21.36
C ALA A 27 -11.09 13.59 -20.44
N GLY A 28 -11.25 13.22 -19.17
CA GLY A 28 -11.95 14.03 -18.17
C GLY A 28 -11.31 15.40 -18.00
N LEU A 29 -10.00 15.43 -17.74
CA LEU A 29 -9.23 16.67 -17.63
C LEU A 29 -9.38 17.54 -18.89
N ARG A 30 -9.32 16.93 -20.09
CA ARG A 30 -9.49 17.66 -21.35
C ARG A 30 -10.89 18.27 -21.46
N THR A 31 -11.94 17.52 -21.13
CA THR A 31 -13.32 18.01 -21.16
C THR A 31 -13.52 19.19 -20.22
N GLU A 32 -13.03 19.12 -18.98
CA GLU A 32 -13.15 20.24 -18.03
C GLU A 32 -12.44 21.50 -18.53
N LEU A 33 -11.26 21.36 -19.14
CA LEU A 33 -10.52 22.49 -19.71
C LEU A 33 -11.16 23.06 -20.98
N GLU A 34 -11.79 22.23 -21.81
CA GLU A 34 -12.54 22.66 -22.99
C GLU A 34 -13.82 23.40 -22.61
N GLU A 35 -14.54 22.93 -21.59
CA GLU A 35 -15.73 23.60 -21.05
C GLU A 35 -15.38 24.97 -20.46
N ALA A 36 -14.33 25.03 -19.64
CA ALA A 36 -13.83 26.28 -19.08
C ALA A 36 -13.37 27.29 -20.15
N ARG A 37 -12.89 26.80 -21.30
CA ARG A 37 -12.51 27.64 -22.44
C ARG A 37 -13.74 28.21 -23.16
N LEU A 38 -14.83 27.47 -23.22
CA LEU A 38 -16.08 27.90 -23.86
C LEU A 38 -16.87 28.89 -22.99
N HIS A 39 -16.81 28.73 -21.67
CA HIS A 39 -17.58 29.52 -20.70
C HIS A 39 -16.68 30.14 -19.60
N PRO A 40 -15.72 31.02 -19.97
CA PRO A 40 -14.73 31.53 -19.02
C PRO A 40 -15.33 32.38 -17.89
N ASP A 41 -16.41 33.12 -18.17
CA ASP A 41 -17.05 34.01 -17.19
C ASP A 41 -17.88 33.24 -16.14
N ASP A 42 -18.32 32.02 -16.47
CA ASP A 42 -19.10 31.14 -15.59
C ASP A 42 -18.22 30.12 -14.83
N THR A 43 -16.92 30.09 -15.12
CA THR A 43 -15.99 29.10 -14.56
C THR A 43 -15.39 29.57 -13.25
N ASP A 44 -15.57 28.80 -12.17
CA ASP A 44 -14.74 28.94 -10.97
C ASP A 44 -13.33 28.39 -11.24
N LEU A 45 -12.41 29.31 -11.56
CA LEU A 45 -11.01 28.99 -11.85
C LEU A 45 -10.31 28.28 -10.69
N GLY A 46 -10.63 28.64 -9.44
CA GLY A 46 -10.03 28.04 -8.27
C GLY A 46 -10.42 26.57 -8.14
N HIS A 47 -11.72 26.29 -8.32
CA HIS A 47 -12.23 24.92 -8.31
C HIS A 47 -11.69 24.09 -9.49
N LEU A 48 -11.64 24.66 -10.70
CA LEU A 48 -11.07 24.01 -11.88
C LEU A 48 -9.60 23.61 -11.67
N LEU A 49 -8.77 24.54 -11.18
CA LEU A 49 -7.35 24.25 -10.93
C LEU A 49 -7.16 23.18 -9.85
N ALA A 50 -7.96 23.22 -8.78
CA ALA A 50 -7.92 22.20 -7.74
C ALA A 50 -8.29 20.80 -8.28
N ARG A 51 -9.33 20.70 -9.12
CA ARG A 51 -9.71 19.44 -9.78
C ARG A 51 -8.64 18.96 -10.75
N ALA A 52 -8.11 19.85 -11.59
CA ALA A 52 -7.06 19.52 -12.55
C ALA A 52 -5.79 18.99 -11.86
N LEU A 53 -5.36 19.62 -10.76
CA LEU A 53 -4.24 19.13 -9.96
C LEU A 53 -4.54 17.76 -9.35
N SER A 54 -5.75 17.54 -8.82
CA SER A 54 -6.15 16.23 -8.31
C SER A 54 -6.15 15.13 -9.38
N ASP A 55 -6.53 15.45 -10.62
CA ASP A 55 -6.48 14.50 -11.74
C ASP A 55 -5.04 14.18 -12.15
N ILE A 56 -4.14 15.17 -12.11
CA ILE A 56 -2.70 14.97 -12.34
C ILE A 56 -2.10 14.09 -11.24
N ASP A 57 -2.38 14.37 -9.97
CA ASP A 57 -1.93 13.54 -8.84
C ASP A 57 -2.41 12.09 -8.97
N ARG A 58 -3.64 11.90 -9.46
CA ARG A 58 -4.19 10.58 -9.77
C ARG A 58 -3.40 9.89 -10.90
N LEU A 59 -3.09 10.60 -11.99
CA LEU A 59 -2.27 10.08 -13.08
C LEU A 59 -0.88 9.66 -12.59
N ASP A 60 -0.22 10.48 -11.79
CA ASP A 60 1.10 10.19 -11.20
C ASP A 60 1.05 8.97 -10.29
N THR A 61 -0.03 8.81 -9.52
CA THR A 61 -0.26 7.63 -8.69
C THR A 61 -0.39 6.37 -9.55
N ILE A 62 -1.19 6.42 -10.63
CA ILE A 62 -1.32 5.30 -11.57
C ILE A 62 0.05 4.94 -12.15
N ILE A 63 0.79 5.92 -12.69
CA ILE A 63 2.10 5.67 -13.30
C ILE A 63 3.08 5.04 -12.29
N THR A 64 3.10 5.54 -11.06
CA THR A 64 3.94 5.01 -9.98
C THR A 64 3.56 3.56 -9.65
N ASP A 65 2.26 3.28 -9.53
CA ASP A 65 1.73 1.94 -9.29
C ASP A 65 2.11 0.95 -10.41
N LEU A 66 2.00 1.37 -11.68
CA LEU A 66 2.39 0.56 -12.83
C LEU A 66 3.90 0.25 -12.82
N ARG A 67 4.73 1.23 -12.47
CA ARG A 67 6.19 1.04 -12.37
C ARG A 67 6.55 0.02 -11.30
N ILE A 68 5.93 0.10 -10.13
CA ILE A 68 6.15 -0.85 -9.03
C ILE A 68 5.76 -2.27 -9.45
N LEU A 69 4.59 -2.42 -10.07
CA LEU A 69 4.14 -3.73 -10.58
C LEU A 69 5.13 -4.30 -11.60
N ALA A 70 5.60 -3.48 -12.54
CA ALA A 70 6.59 -3.90 -13.54
C ALA A 70 7.93 -4.29 -12.89
N GLU A 71 8.40 -3.54 -11.89
CA GLU A 71 9.64 -3.86 -11.15
C GLU A 71 9.53 -5.15 -10.34
N MET A 72 8.36 -5.43 -9.76
CA MET A 72 8.11 -6.68 -9.05
C MET A 72 8.13 -7.90 -9.98
N GLU A 73 7.74 -7.74 -11.25
CA GLU A 73 7.74 -8.81 -12.25
C GLU A 73 9.09 -8.98 -12.98
N ALA A 74 9.86 -7.92 -13.18
CA ALA A 74 11.04 -7.91 -14.05
C ALA A 74 12.39 -7.73 -13.33
N GLY A 75 12.39 -7.23 -12.09
CA GLY A 75 13.60 -6.81 -11.39
C GLY A 75 14.37 -7.97 -10.73
N PRO A 76 15.69 -7.82 -10.52
CA PRO A 76 16.43 -8.75 -9.67
C PRO A 76 15.83 -8.76 -8.25
N PRO A 77 15.83 -9.90 -7.54
CA PRO A 77 15.27 -9.97 -6.20
C PRO A 77 16.03 -9.02 -5.27
N MET A 78 15.33 -8.00 -4.77
CA MET A 78 15.83 -7.17 -3.68
C MET A 78 16.09 -8.07 -2.48
N LYS A 79 17.21 -7.86 -1.79
CA LYS A 79 17.59 -8.69 -0.65
C LYS A 79 16.65 -8.39 0.54
N PRO A 80 15.98 -9.40 1.09
CA PRO A 80 15.26 -9.25 2.35
C PRO A 80 16.25 -8.94 3.49
N GLU A 81 15.81 -8.12 4.42
CA GLU A 81 16.50 -7.85 5.68
C GLU A 81 15.51 -7.97 6.85
N ARG A 82 16.04 -7.94 8.08
CA ARG A 82 15.22 -7.92 9.29
C ARG A 82 14.57 -6.55 9.45
N VAL A 83 13.25 -6.51 9.38
CA VAL A 83 12.44 -5.29 9.49
C VAL A 83 11.52 -5.38 10.71
N ASP A 84 11.61 -4.42 11.64
CA ASP A 84 10.63 -4.26 12.72
C ASP A 84 9.40 -3.51 12.17
N LEU A 85 8.24 -4.17 12.16
CA LEU A 85 7.01 -3.59 11.63
C LEU A 85 6.54 -2.36 12.43
N ALA A 86 6.80 -2.31 13.74
CA ALA A 86 6.45 -1.14 14.55
C ALA A 86 7.28 0.09 14.17
N GLU A 87 8.55 -0.09 13.81
CA GLU A 87 9.41 1.00 13.33
C GLU A 87 8.95 1.53 11.98
N VAL A 88 8.59 0.64 11.05
CA VAL A 88 8.03 1.03 9.75
C VAL A 88 6.74 1.84 9.95
N VAL A 89 5.83 1.36 10.81
CA VAL A 89 4.59 2.09 11.10
C VAL A 89 4.87 3.49 11.64
N ARG A 90 5.74 3.62 12.65
CA ARG A 90 6.09 4.94 13.21
C ARG A 90 6.68 5.86 12.15
N ALA A 91 7.57 5.33 11.30
CA ALA A 91 8.22 6.12 10.26
C ALA A 91 7.23 6.62 9.20
N GLU A 92 6.26 5.78 8.78
CA GLU A 92 5.22 6.22 7.84
C GLU A 92 4.28 7.25 8.45
N ILE A 93 3.81 7.03 9.68
CA ILE A 93 2.90 7.96 10.35
C ILE A 93 3.57 9.31 10.60
N ALA A 94 4.85 9.33 10.98
CA ALA A 94 5.58 10.58 11.21
C ALA A 94 5.76 11.44 9.95
N ARG A 95 5.73 10.83 8.76
CA ARG A 95 5.82 11.54 7.47
C ARG A 95 4.48 12.02 6.95
N ARG A 96 3.38 11.52 7.51
CA ARG A 96 2.04 11.83 7.04
C ARG A 96 1.51 13.10 7.66
N THR A 97 0.83 13.89 6.84
CA THR A 97 -0.02 15.01 7.29
C THR A 97 -1.46 14.58 7.03
N ASP A 98 -1.93 13.65 7.86
CA ASP A 98 -3.24 13.02 7.67
C ASP A 98 -4.37 13.93 8.18
N ARG A 99 -5.55 13.79 7.57
CA ARG A 99 -6.77 14.53 7.95
C ARG A 99 -7.49 13.90 9.14
N VAL A 100 -7.30 12.61 9.35
CA VAL A 100 -7.99 11.79 10.35
C VAL A 100 -6.98 11.26 11.36
N ASP A 101 -7.36 11.28 12.64
CA ASP A 101 -6.50 10.82 13.75
C ASP A 101 -6.14 9.34 13.59
N VAL A 102 -4.89 9.01 13.94
CA VAL A 102 -4.35 7.65 13.81
C VAL A 102 -3.95 7.10 15.18
N GLN A 103 -4.69 6.10 15.65
CA GLN A 103 -4.39 5.40 16.90
C GLN A 103 -3.42 4.23 16.67
N LEU A 104 -2.36 4.17 17.48
CA LEU A 104 -1.31 3.17 17.35
C LEU A 104 -1.29 2.21 18.53
N ARG A 105 -1.31 0.90 18.24
CA ARG A 105 -1.05 -0.18 19.21
C ARG A 105 0.05 -1.08 18.67
N LEU A 106 1.30 -0.77 19.01
CA LEU A 106 2.47 -1.40 18.39
C LEU A 106 3.24 -2.23 19.42
N ASN A 107 3.20 -3.55 19.29
CA ASN A 107 4.07 -4.43 20.05
C ASN A 107 5.49 -4.32 19.50
N ALA A 108 6.48 -4.18 20.40
CA ALA A 108 7.89 -4.10 20.02
C ALA A 108 8.45 -5.47 19.62
N GLY A 109 9.47 -5.50 18.77
CA GLY A 109 10.20 -6.72 18.41
C GLY A 109 9.43 -7.66 17.47
N VAL A 110 8.42 -7.15 16.77
CA VAL A 110 7.71 -7.89 15.73
C VAL A 110 8.48 -7.74 14.42
N THR A 111 9.51 -8.58 14.26
CA THR A 111 10.45 -8.51 13.13
C THR A 111 10.15 -9.57 12.07
N VAL A 112 10.24 -9.18 10.79
CA VAL A 112 10.04 -10.05 9.61
C VAL A 112 11.27 -10.01 8.68
N GLN A 113 11.42 -11.00 7.80
CA GLN A 113 12.38 -10.92 6.70
C GLN A 113 11.69 -10.27 5.49
N ALA A 114 12.01 -9.00 5.22
CA ALA A 114 11.33 -8.24 4.19
C ALA A 114 12.20 -7.20 3.52
N VAL A 115 11.70 -6.69 2.40
CA VAL A 115 12.28 -5.54 1.71
C VAL A 115 11.61 -4.27 2.26
N PRO A 116 12.30 -3.42 3.02
CA PRO A 116 11.68 -2.33 3.79
C PRO A 116 10.81 -1.41 2.94
N ILE A 117 11.32 -1.00 1.77
CA ILE A 117 10.59 -0.10 0.86
C ILE A 117 9.28 -0.72 0.35
N ARG A 118 9.20 -2.05 0.23
CA ARG A 118 7.98 -2.75 -0.17
C ARG A 118 6.97 -2.79 0.99
N ILE A 119 7.43 -3.04 2.22
CA ILE A 119 6.55 -3.00 3.41
C ILE A 119 6.01 -1.57 3.64
N SER A 120 6.87 -0.56 3.53
CA SER A 120 6.47 0.85 3.53
C SER A 120 5.40 1.17 2.48
N ARG A 121 5.54 0.65 1.25
CA ARG A 121 4.56 0.83 0.19
C ARG A 121 3.23 0.14 0.51
N LEU A 122 3.28 -1.11 0.97
CA LEU A 122 2.09 -1.86 1.38
C LEU A 122 1.34 -1.07 2.46
N LEU A 123 2.04 -0.63 3.51
CA LEU A 123 1.45 0.14 4.58
C LEU A 123 0.86 1.47 4.07
N THR A 124 1.58 2.16 3.18
CA THR A 124 1.06 3.38 2.56
C THR A 124 -0.25 3.14 1.82
N ASN A 125 -0.34 2.07 1.02
CA ASN A 125 -1.56 1.74 0.31
C ASN A 125 -2.73 1.42 1.27
N LEU A 126 -2.46 0.75 2.39
CA LEU A 126 -3.49 0.48 3.40
C LEU A 126 -3.93 1.75 4.13
N LEU A 127 -2.99 2.62 4.52
CA LEU A 127 -3.29 3.88 5.19
C LEU A 127 -4.03 4.85 4.27
N ASP A 128 -3.63 4.96 3.00
CA ASP A 128 -4.33 5.81 2.03
C ASP A 128 -5.76 5.31 1.78
N ASN A 129 -5.97 3.99 1.82
CA ASN A 129 -7.31 3.43 1.76
C ASN A 129 -8.12 3.78 3.01
N ALA A 130 -7.56 3.56 4.20
CA ALA A 130 -8.21 3.84 5.47
C ALA A 130 -8.57 5.34 5.60
N GLN A 131 -7.62 6.24 5.33
CA GLN A 131 -7.81 7.69 5.40
C GLN A 131 -8.90 8.21 4.44
N ARG A 132 -9.04 7.57 3.27
CA ARG A 132 -10.07 7.94 2.28
C ARG A 132 -11.48 7.56 2.74
N HIS A 133 -11.62 6.47 3.49
CA HIS A 133 -12.91 5.88 3.84
C HIS A 133 -13.32 6.08 5.30
N ALA A 134 -12.35 6.40 6.16
CA ALA A 134 -12.59 6.70 7.57
C ALA A 134 -13.51 7.91 7.71
N ARG A 135 -14.39 7.85 8.71
CA ARG A 135 -15.18 9.00 9.14
C ARG A 135 -14.36 9.85 10.10
N HIS A 136 -13.76 9.21 11.10
CA HIS A 136 -13.13 9.91 12.22
C HIS A 136 -11.86 9.24 12.75
N LEU A 137 -11.65 7.95 12.46
CA LEU A 137 -10.56 7.21 13.08
C LEU A 137 -9.94 6.17 12.14
N VAL A 138 -8.61 6.14 12.14
CA VAL A 138 -7.82 5.00 11.67
C VAL A 138 -7.05 4.40 12.84
N ALA A 139 -7.05 3.07 12.95
CA ALA A 139 -6.29 2.34 13.95
C ALA A 139 -5.27 1.41 13.29
N VAL A 140 -4.02 1.46 13.75
CA VAL A 140 -2.95 0.56 13.31
C VAL A 140 -2.48 -0.28 14.48
N ARG A 141 -2.52 -1.61 14.30
CA ARG A 141 -2.07 -2.58 15.31
C ARG A 141 -0.94 -3.43 14.74
N VAL A 142 0.12 -3.60 15.51
CA VAL A 142 1.19 -4.58 15.24
C VAL A 142 1.25 -5.54 16.41
N SER A 143 1.11 -6.83 16.13
CA SER A 143 1.14 -7.89 17.13
C SER A 143 1.83 -9.15 16.60
N ARG A 144 2.13 -10.06 17.52
CA ARG A 144 2.60 -11.41 17.22
C ARG A 144 1.43 -12.38 17.39
N ASP A 145 1.27 -13.30 16.45
CA ASP A 145 0.30 -14.40 16.52
C ASP A 145 1.02 -15.67 16.09
N ASP A 146 1.36 -16.52 17.06
CA ASP A 146 2.24 -17.67 16.90
C ASP A 146 3.56 -17.32 16.18
N ASP A 147 3.77 -17.92 15.00
CA ASP A 147 4.94 -17.73 14.13
C ASP A 147 4.77 -16.59 13.11
N HIS A 148 3.71 -15.78 13.26
CA HIS A 148 3.40 -14.70 12.34
C HIS A 148 3.46 -13.33 13.02
N ALA A 149 3.97 -12.36 12.27
CA ALA A 149 3.73 -10.95 12.50
C ALA A 149 2.37 -10.59 11.91
N VAL A 150 1.54 -9.92 12.71
CA VAL A 150 0.22 -9.44 12.29
C VAL A 150 0.23 -7.91 12.32
N LEU A 151 -0.01 -7.29 11.17
CA LEU A 151 -0.23 -5.86 11.03
C LEU A 151 -1.67 -5.65 10.58
N THR A 152 -2.44 -4.92 11.36
CA THR A 152 -3.83 -4.59 11.07
C THR A 152 -4.00 -3.10 10.88
N VAL A 153 -4.68 -2.70 9.81
CA VAL A 153 -5.13 -1.32 9.57
C VAL A 153 -6.65 -1.33 9.52
N THR A 154 -7.28 -0.59 10.42
CA THR A 154 -8.74 -0.54 10.57
C THR A 154 -9.23 0.90 10.46
N ASP A 155 -10.35 1.12 9.78
CA ASP A 155 -11.06 2.40 9.74
C ASP A 155 -12.47 2.29 10.33
N ASP A 156 -13.14 3.43 10.55
CA ASP A 156 -14.53 3.55 11.00
C ASP A 156 -15.49 3.96 9.86
N GLY A 157 -15.14 3.60 8.63
CA GLY A 157 -15.91 3.91 7.41
C GLY A 157 -17.18 3.08 7.22
N GLU A 158 -17.62 2.95 5.96
CA GLU A 158 -18.79 2.13 5.58
C GLU A 158 -18.53 0.62 5.60
N GLY A 159 -17.26 0.22 5.74
CA GLY A 159 -16.84 -1.17 5.73
C GLY A 159 -16.94 -1.83 4.36
N ILE A 160 -16.76 -3.16 4.34
CA ILE A 160 -16.72 -3.96 3.12
C ILE A 160 -17.62 -5.18 3.30
N ALA A 161 -18.63 -5.27 2.44
CA ALA A 161 -19.53 -6.41 2.38
C ALA A 161 -18.75 -7.70 2.15
N GLU A 162 -19.18 -8.80 2.79
CA GLU A 162 -18.46 -10.08 2.77
C GLU A 162 -18.15 -10.57 1.35
N GLY A 163 -19.14 -10.49 0.44
CA GLY A 163 -18.98 -10.90 -0.96
C GLY A 163 -17.99 -10.06 -1.77
N ASP A 164 -17.60 -8.89 -1.26
CA ASP A 164 -16.66 -7.98 -1.92
C ASP A 164 -15.24 -8.03 -1.32
N ARG A 165 -15.06 -8.63 -0.13
CA ARG A 165 -13.76 -8.69 0.59
C ARG A 165 -12.61 -9.28 -0.23
N GLU A 166 -12.91 -10.22 -1.14
CA GLU A 166 -11.89 -10.78 -2.04
C GLU A 166 -11.72 -9.95 -3.31
N ARG A 167 -12.81 -9.34 -3.80
CA ARG A 167 -12.85 -8.61 -5.07
C ARG A 167 -12.10 -7.28 -4.99
N ILE A 168 -12.10 -6.61 -3.85
CA ILE A 168 -11.38 -5.32 -3.66
C ILE A 168 -9.87 -5.40 -3.92
N PHE A 169 -9.28 -6.60 -3.88
CA PHE A 169 -7.87 -6.82 -4.17
C PHE A 169 -7.60 -7.06 -5.66
N GLN A 170 -8.63 -7.13 -6.50
CA GLN A 170 -8.47 -7.21 -7.94
C GLN A 170 -8.09 -5.83 -8.48
N ARG A 171 -7.17 -5.81 -9.44
CA ARG A 171 -6.68 -4.56 -10.06
C ARG A 171 -7.85 -3.77 -10.66
N PHE A 172 -7.81 -2.46 -10.49
CA PHE A 172 -8.82 -1.50 -10.97
C PHE A 172 -10.23 -1.73 -10.40
N THR A 173 -10.36 -2.54 -9.34
CA THR A 173 -11.66 -2.72 -8.69
C THR A 173 -11.95 -1.54 -7.77
N ARG A 174 -13.12 -0.95 -7.99
CA ARG A 174 -13.68 0.13 -7.18
C ARG A 174 -15.15 -0.17 -6.89
N LEU A 175 -15.51 -0.25 -5.61
CA LEU A 175 -16.88 -0.48 -5.17
C LEU A 175 -17.77 0.71 -5.57
N THR A 176 -19.03 0.43 -5.93
CA THR A 176 -19.95 1.39 -6.56
C THR A 176 -20.27 2.59 -5.64
N ALA A 177 -20.33 2.37 -4.33
CA ALA A 177 -20.48 3.45 -3.33
C ALA A 177 -19.27 4.41 -3.33
N ALA A 178 -18.06 3.85 -3.39
CA ALA A 178 -16.81 4.62 -3.44
C ALA A 178 -16.65 5.45 -4.73
N ARG A 179 -17.31 5.07 -5.84
CA ARG A 179 -17.25 5.84 -7.10
C ARG A 179 -17.99 7.17 -7.05
N ARG A 180 -18.98 7.32 -6.15
CA ARG A 180 -19.80 8.54 -6.04
C ARG A 180 -19.20 9.58 -5.10
N LEU A 181 -18.35 9.15 -4.17
CA LEU A 181 -17.80 9.97 -3.10
C LEU A 181 -16.32 10.31 -3.30
N ASP A 182 -15.60 9.51 -4.09
CA ASP A 182 -14.17 9.71 -4.33
C ASP A 182 -13.82 9.55 -5.82
N HIS A 183 -13.12 10.54 -6.38
CA HIS A 183 -12.61 10.50 -7.75
C HIS A 183 -11.13 10.08 -7.82
N THR A 184 -10.43 10.02 -6.69
CA THR A 184 -8.97 9.93 -6.64
C THR A 184 -8.44 8.49 -6.58
N GLY A 185 -9.22 7.53 -6.06
CA GLY A 185 -8.79 6.12 -5.96
C GLY A 185 -8.55 5.43 -7.31
N THR A 186 -7.34 4.88 -7.52
CA THR A 186 -6.94 4.17 -8.77
C THR A 186 -7.45 2.73 -8.84
N GLY A 187 -7.80 2.12 -7.70
CA GLY A 187 -8.12 0.69 -7.61
C GLY A 187 -6.90 -0.24 -7.73
N LEU A 188 -5.67 0.30 -7.69
CA LEU A 188 -4.43 -0.49 -7.73
C LEU A 188 -3.79 -0.69 -6.35
N GLY A 189 -4.01 0.22 -5.40
CA GLY A 189 -3.32 0.21 -4.10
C GLY A 189 -3.47 -1.11 -3.33
N LEU A 190 -4.69 -1.62 -3.16
CA LEU A 190 -4.93 -2.88 -2.44
C LEU A 190 -4.38 -4.10 -3.18
N ALA A 191 -4.46 -4.12 -4.52
CA ALA A 191 -3.88 -5.18 -5.33
C ALA A 191 -2.35 -5.24 -5.14
N ILE A 192 -1.68 -4.08 -5.19
CA ILE A 192 -0.24 -3.96 -4.95
C ILE A 192 0.12 -4.39 -3.52
N ALA A 193 -0.66 -3.97 -2.53
CA ALA A 193 -0.46 -4.37 -1.15
C ALA A 193 -0.53 -5.90 -1.00
N ARG A 194 -1.46 -6.56 -1.69
CA ARG A 194 -1.59 -8.02 -1.68
C ARG A 194 -0.48 -8.73 -2.42
N ASP A 195 -0.05 -8.22 -3.57
CA ASP A 195 1.09 -8.73 -4.32
C ASP A 195 2.38 -8.64 -3.48
N ILE A 196 2.57 -7.53 -2.75
CA ILE A 196 3.68 -7.38 -1.82
C ILE A 196 3.60 -8.39 -0.68
N ALA A 197 2.43 -8.58 -0.06
CA ALA A 197 2.26 -9.58 1.00
C ALA A 197 2.62 -10.99 0.52
N HIS A 198 2.12 -11.40 -0.65
CA HIS A 198 2.43 -12.70 -1.24
C HIS A 198 3.92 -12.86 -1.59
N ALA A 199 4.56 -11.80 -2.11
CA ALA A 199 6.00 -11.81 -2.40
C ALA A 199 6.86 -11.99 -1.13
N HIS A 200 6.29 -11.75 0.05
CA HIS A 200 6.91 -11.98 1.36
C HIS A 200 6.40 -13.26 2.05
N ILE A 201 5.83 -14.20 1.29
CA ILE A 201 5.32 -15.49 1.81
C ILE A 201 4.23 -15.27 2.89
N GLY A 202 3.53 -14.15 2.78
CA GLY A 202 2.46 -13.77 3.68
C GLY A 202 1.09 -13.78 3.02
N SER A 203 0.13 -13.16 3.71
CA SER A 203 -1.21 -12.93 3.18
C SER A 203 -1.73 -11.58 3.62
N LEU A 204 -2.60 -10.99 2.80
CA LEU A 204 -3.35 -9.79 3.11
C LEU A 204 -4.84 -10.09 2.90
N ARG A 205 -5.65 -9.87 3.93
CA ARG A 205 -7.09 -10.15 3.90
C ARG A 205 -7.88 -8.95 4.38
N ALA A 206 -9.10 -8.81 3.88
CA ALA A 206 -10.10 -7.94 4.48
C ALA A 206 -10.98 -8.78 5.40
N GLU A 207 -11.12 -8.34 6.65
CA GLU A 207 -11.86 -9.02 7.70
C GLU A 207 -12.97 -8.09 8.23
N GLU A 208 -13.84 -8.64 9.08
CA GLU A 208 -14.84 -7.85 9.78
C GLU A 208 -14.18 -6.89 10.77
N SER A 209 -14.67 -5.65 10.81
CA SER A 209 -14.22 -4.67 11.79
C SER A 209 -15.22 -4.53 12.93
N GLU A 210 -14.71 -4.51 14.17
CA GLU A 210 -15.50 -4.19 15.37
C GLU A 210 -16.06 -2.75 15.34
N THR A 211 -15.45 -1.86 14.54
CA THR A 211 -15.88 -0.47 14.37
C THR A 211 -16.94 -0.29 13.27
N GLY A 212 -17.30 -1.36 12.56
CA GLY A 212 -18.20 -1.32 11.40
C GLY A 212 -17.55 -0.85 10.09
N GLY A 213 -16.31 -0.34 10.14
CA GLY A 213 -15.53 0.04 8.95
C GLY A 213 -14.76 -1.12 8.32
N ALA A 214 -13.70 -0.83 7.55
CA ALA A 214 -12.87 -1.88 6.94
C ALA A 214 -11.71 -2.28 7.86
N SER A 215 -11.34 -3.57 7.85
CA SER A 215 -10.18 -4.08 8.58
C SER A 215 -9.29 -4.89 7.63
N PHE A 216 -8.07 -4.41 7.39
CA PHE A 216 -7.08 -5.07 6.55
C PHE A 216 -6.02 -5.74 7.41
N VAL A 217 -5.88 -7.05 7.28
CA VAL A 217 -5.01 -7.88 8.11
C VAL A 217 -3.88 -8.45 7.26
N LEU A 218 -2.67 -7.96 7.47
CA LEU A 218 -1.43 -8.49 6.93
C LEU A 218 -0.86 -9.52 7.90
N ARG A 219 -0.56 -10.72 7.39
CA ARG A 219 0.17 -11.78 8.11
C ARG A 219 1.46 -12.10 7.37
N LEU A 220 2.59 -11.94 8.03
CA LEU A 220 3.91 -12.29 7.51
C LEU A 220 4.59 -13.31 8.44
N PRO A 221 5.38 -14.26 7.92
CA PRO A 221 6.22 -15.11 8.77
C PRO A 221 7.22 -14.25 9.57
N LEU A 222 7.39 -14.57 10.85
CA LEU A 222 8.38 -13.90 11.67
C LEU A 222 9.79 -14.24 11.21
N ALA A 223 10.71 -13.29 11.36
CA ALA A 223 12.11 -13.57 11.22
C ALA A 223 12.51 -14.59 12.30
N GLY A 224 13.01 -15.75 11.88
CA GLY A 224 13.64 -16.72 12.79
C GLY A 224 14.72 -16.06 13.65
N PRO A 225 15.10 -16.66 14.79
CA PRO A 225 16.01 -16.03 15.77
C PRO A 225 17.26 -15.47 15.09
N ALA A 226 17.69 -14.28 15.52
CA ALA A 226 18.90 -13.67 14.97
C ALA A 226 20.04 -14.66 15.13
N ALA A 227 20.74 -14.99 14.05
CA ALA A 227 21.96 -15.78 14.17
C ALA A 227 22.88 -15.06 15.16
N PRO A 228 23.45 -15.75 16.17
CA PRO A 228 24.35 -15.12 17.11
C PRO A 228 25.48 -14.47 16.32
N ASP A 229 25.67 -13.18 16.56
CA ASP A 229 26.61 -12.33 15.85
C ASP A 229 27.99 -12.99 15.89
N ALA A 230 28.52 -13.41 14.74
CA ALA A 230 29.82 -14.09 14.63
C ALA A 230 31.01 -13.13 14.84
N ARG A 231 30.81 -12.05 15.60
CA ARG A 231 31.87 -11.20 16.13
C ARG A 231 32.03 -11.51 17.62
N GLY A 232 32.74 -12.59 17.90
CA GLY A 232 33.16 -12.91 19.25
C GLY A 232 34.00 -11.77 19.87
N PRO A 233 34.02 -11.66 21.21
CA PRO A 233 34.81 -10.65 21.89
C PRO A 233 36.31 -10.84 21.60
N GLY A 234 36.99 -9.72 21.33
CA GLY A 234 38.38 -9.68 20.87
C GLY A 234 39.35 -10.41 21.79
N ARG A 235 40.25 -11.21 21.19
CA ARG A 235 41.50 -11.60 21.83
C ARG A 235 42.51 -10.47 21.65
N HIS A 236 42.56 -9.55 22.61
CA HIS A 236 43.76 -8.77 22.85
C HIS A 236 44.90 -9.73 23.22
N LEU A 237 45.75 -10.05 22.25
CA LEU A 237 47.07 -10.61 22.53
C LEU A 237 47.94 -9.50 23.14
N HIS A 238 47.94 -9.45 24.47
CA HIS A 238 48.94 -8.75 25.26
C HIS A 238 50.29 -9.44 24.98
N ARG A 239 51.10 -8.84 24.10
CA ARG A 239 52.48 -9.27 23.88
C ARG A 239 53.35 -8.60 24.93
N ALA A 240 53.77 -9.37 25.92
CA ALA A 240 54.90 -9.03 26.77
C ALA A 240 56.13 -8.79 25.88
N MET A 241 56.80 -7.66 26.09
CA MET A 241 58.19 -7.49 25.69
C MET A 241 58.99 -7.24 26.96
N ASP A 242 59.74 -8.27 27.34
CA ASP A 242 61.01 -8.14 28.05
C ASP A 242 61.97 -7.31 27.19
N SER A 243 62.49 -6.22 27.76
CA SER A 243 63.91 -5.76 27.74
C SER A 243 64.01 -4.35 28.27
#